data_AF-A0A1V5LIJ2-F1
#
_entry.id   AF-A0A1V5LIJ2-F1
#
_cell.length_a   1.000
_cell.length_b   1.000
_cell.length_c   1.000
_cell.angle_alpha   90.00
_cell.angle_beta   90.00
_cell.angle_gamma   90.00
#
_symmetry.space_group_name_H-M   'P 1'
#
loop_
_entity.id
_entity.type
_entity.pdbx_description
1 polymer ?
#
loop_
_entity_poly.entity_id
_entity_poly.type
_entity_poly.pdbx_seq_one_letter_code
_entity_poly.pdbx_strand_id
1 'polypeptide(L)'
;MWAANHPPIEIYGTEGSLRVPDPNGSGGEVQVWRTETREWQTVEHTHGYADRSRSLGVADMVYAIRTGRPHRASGALAFHVLDIMHAIHDASDAGQYQTLTSQVDRPAPMPMDLPRGVLDE
;
A
#
# COMPACT_ATOMS: atom_id res chain seq x y z
N MET A 1 -7.76 -24.75 -9.31
CA MET A 1 -6.35 -24.73 -9.74
C MET A 1 -5.52 -25.43 -8.68
N TRP A 2 -4.74 -26.44 -9.05
CA TRP A 2 -3.82 -27.11 -8.12
C TRP A 2 -2.39 -26.61 -8.40
N ALA A 3 -1.61 -26.36 -7.35
CA ALA A 3 -0.21 -25.90 -7.42
C ALA A 3 0.04 -24.55 -8.14
N ALA A 4 -0.94 -23.63 -8.14
CA ALA A 4 -0.72 -22.29 -8.68
C ALA A 4 0.30 -21.51 -7.83
N ASN A 5 1.27 -20.87 -8.48
CA ASN A 5 2.33 -20.07 -7.86
C ASN A 5 2.33 -18.65 -8.45
N HIS A 6 1.19 -17.97 -8.38
CA HIS A 6 1.09 -16.58 -8.82
C HIS A 6 1.70 -15.65 -7.76
N PRO A 7 2.36 -14.56 -8.18
CA PRO A 7 2.87 -13.56 -7.25
C PRO A 7 1.71 -12.93 -6.47
N PRO A 8 1.89 -12.57 -5.19
CA PRO A 8 0.82 -12.06 -4.34
C PRO A 8 0.20 -10.76 -4.89
N ILE A 9 1.05 -9.83 -5.31
CA ILE A 9 0.65 -8.56 -5.94
C ILE A 9 1.69 -8.23 -7.02
N GLU A 10 1.22 -7.95 -8.24
CA GLU A 10 2.03 -7.47 -9.36
C GLU A 10 1.37 -6.23 -9.96
N ILE A 11 2.17 -5.17 -10.18
CA ILE A 11 1.71 -3.88 -10.71
C ILE A 11 2.40 -3.65 -12.06
N TYR A 12 1.60 -3.43 -13.10
CA TYR A 12 2.08 -3.17 -14.45
C TYR A 12 2.00 -1.67 -14.75
N GLY A 13 3.13 -1.10 -15.16
CA GLY A 13 3.25 0.28 -15.62
C GLY A 13 3.74 0.36 -17.05
N THR A 14 3.81 1.58 -17.58
CA THR A 14 4.31 1.85 -18.94
C THR A 14 5.81 1.60 -19.11
N GLU A 15 6.57 1.65 -18.02
CA GLU A 15 8.05 1.54 -18.01
C GLU A 15 8.55 0.21 -17.44
N GLY A 16 7.65 -0.66 -16.99
CA GLY A 16 8.05 -1.87 -16.30
C GLY A 16 6.97 -2.48 -15.43
N SER A 17 7.36 -3.47 -14.63
CA SER A 17 6.49 -4.19 -13.71
C SER A 17 7.12 -4.27 -12.32
N LEU A 18 6.28 -4.26 -11.29
CA LEU A 18 6.68 -4.33 -9.88
C LEU A 18 6.02 -5.54 -9.24
N ARG A 19 6.82 -6.37 -8.56
CA ARG A 19 6.33 -7.44 -7.68
C ARG A 19 6.63 -7.09 -6.24
N VAL A 20 5.65 -7.31 -5.37
CA VAL A 20 5.79 -7.10 -3.94
C VAL A 20 5.47 -8.40 -3.19
N PRO A 21 6.04 -8.58 -1.98
CA PRO A 21 5.90 -9.82 -1.22
C PRO A 21 4.47 -10.01 -0.69
N ASP A 22 4.22 -11.17 -0.08
CA ASP A 22 2.93 -11.49 0.54
C ASP A 22 2.54 -10.43 1.57
N PRO A 23 1.38 -9.74 1.40
CA PRO A 23 0.95 -8.68 2.31
C PRO A 23 0.60 -9.18 3.72
N ASN A 24 0.46 -10.50 3.93
CA ASN A 24 0.30 -11.08 5.28
C ASN A 24 1.64 -11.14 6.06
N GLY A 25 2.77 -10.98 5.36
CA GLY A 25 4.10 -10.95 5.93
C GLY A 25 4.54 -9.57 6.44
N SER A 26 5.82 -9.48 6.77
CA SER A 26 6.54 -8.22 6.99
C SER A 26 7.88 -8.32 6.27
N GLY A 27 8.27 -7.27 5.54
CA GLY A 27 9.44 -7.27 4.68
C GLY A 27 9.25 -8.16 3.46
N GLY A 28 10.35 -8.67 2.93
CA GLY A 28 10.39 -9.53 1.75
C GLY A 28 10.83 -8.80 0.49
N GLU A 29 11.24 -9.55 -0.53
CA GLU A 29 11.82 -8.97 -1.72
C GLU A 29 10.80 -8.17 -2.52
N VAL A 30 11.15 -6.92 -2.80
CA VAL A 30 10.50 -6.11 -3.82
C VAL A 30 11.33 -6.25 -5.09
N GLN A 31 10.68 -6.57 -6.21
CA GLN A 31 11.38 -6.75 -7.48
C GLN A 31 10.80 -5.82 -8.54
N VAL A 32 11.68 -5.23 -9.34
CA VAL A 32 11.32 -4.39 -10.48
C VAL A 32 11.87 -5.01 -11.75
N TRP A 33 11.00 -5.14 -12.75
CA TRP A 33 11.39 -5.44 -14.12
C TRP A 33 11.28 -4.16 -14.95
N ARG A 34 12.35 -3.81 -15.68
CA ARG A 34 12.37 -2.61 -16.53
C ARG A 34 12.70 -2.95 -17.97
N THR A 35 12.25 -2.11 -18.90
CA THR A 35 12.49 -2.29 -20.34
C THR A 35 13.96 -2.26 -20.73
N GLU A 36 14.77 -1.52 -19.97
CA GLU A 36 16.20 -1.36 -20.20
C GLU A 36 16.99 -2.60 -19.76
N THR A 37 16.66 -3.16 -18.60
CA THR A 37 17.39 -4.29 -18.01
C THR A 37 16.85 -5.63 -18.49
N ARG A 38 15.55 -5.71 -18.81
CA ARG A 38 14.82 -6.91 -19.25
C ARG A 38 14.91 -8.11 -18.30
N GLU A 39 15.21 -7.85 -17.04
CA GLU A 39 15.31 -8.85 -15.98
C GLU A 39 14.65 -8.31 -14.71
N TRP A 40 14.22 -9.24 -13.84
CA TRP A 40 13.75 -8.89 -12.51
C TRP A 40 14.95 -8.58 -11.64
N GLN A 41 14.94 -7.41 -11.01
CA GLN A 41 15.97 -6.98 -10.07
C GLN A 41 15.35 -6.70 -8.72
N THR A 42 15.91 -7.30 -7.68
CA THR A 42 15.54 -6.99 -6.30
C THR A 42 15.97 -5.57 -5.96
N VAL A 43 15.05 -4.79 -5.38
CA VAL A 43 15.33 -3.45 -4.90
C VAL A 43 15.40 -3.45 -3.38
N GLU A 44 16.39 -2.74 -2.85
CA GLU A 44 16.57 -2.58 -1.41
C GLU A 44 15.41 -1.81 -0.80
N HIS A 45 15.06 -2.17 0.44
CA HIS A 45 14.07 -1.43 1.21
C HIS A 45 14.59 -0.02 1.51
N THR A 46 13.81 0.98 1.12
CA THR A 46 14.19 2.39 1.24
C THR A 46 13.71 3.07 2.53
N HIS A 47 12.89 2.40 3.34
CA HIS A 47 12.27 2.97 4.54
C HIS A 47 12.60 2.17 5.79
N GLY A 48 12.77 2.85 6.93
CA GLY A 48 13.21 2.25 8.21
C GLY A 48 12.24 1.30 8.91
N TYR A 49 11.07 1.02 8.32
CA TYR A 49 10.00 0.19 8.91
C TYR A 49 9.62 -1.00 8.03
N ALA A 50 10.61 -1.72 7.50
CA ALA A 50 10.40 -2.94 6.70
C ALA A 50 9.87 -4.13 7.53
N ASP A 51 10.10 -4.13 8.85
CA ASP A 51 9.65 -5.17 9.76
C ASP A 51 8.28 -4.87 10.40
N ARG A 52 7.75 -5.83 11.17
CA ARG A 52 6.49 -5.70 11.91
C ARG A 52 6.45 -4.44 12.77
N SER A 53 5.69 -3.45 12.31
CA SER A 53 5.59 -2.13 12.94
C SER A 53 4.13 -1.76 13.25
N ARG A 54 3.43 -2.63 13.99
CA ARG A 54 1.97 -2.50 14.25
C ARG A 54 1.56 -1.17 14.90
N SER A 55 2.46 -0.52 15.64
CA SER A 55 2.19 0.76 16.31
C SER A 55 2.50 2.00 15.47
N LEU A 56 3.06 1.83 14.27
CA LEU A 56 3.52 2.94 13.41
C LEU A 56 2.38 3.89 13.03
N GLY A 57 1.21 3.35 12.65
CA GLY A 57 0.06 4.18 12.27
C GLY A 57 -0.47 5.05 13.41
N VAL A 58 -0.43 4.55 14.65
CA VAL A 58 -0.83 5.33 15.84
C VAL A 58 0.21 6.41 16.13
N ALA A 59 1.50 6.09 16.03
CA ALA A 59 2.56 7.07 16.20
C ALA A 59 2.48 8.19 15.14
N ASP A 60 2.25 7.85 13.87
CA ASP A 60 2.04 8.82 12.78
C ASP A 60 0.86 9.74 13.05
N MET A 61 -0.24 9.18 13.54
CA MET A 61 -1.44 9.95 13.89
C MET A 61 -1.16 10.95 15.03
N VAL A 62 -0.39 10.57 16.05
CA VAL A 62 -0.03 11.50 17.15
C VAL A 62 0.82 12.66 16.63
N TYR A 63 1.79 12.40 15.76
CA TYR A 63 2.57 13.46 15.12
C TYR A 63 1.67 14.37 14.29
N ALA A 64 0.80 13.80 13.47
CA ALA A 64 -0.14 14.53 12.63
C ALA A 64 -1.07 15.45 13.44
N ILE A 65 -1.57 14.99 14.59
CA ILE A 65 -2.38 15.81 15.51
C ILE A 65 -1.58 16.99 16.07
N ARG A 66 -0.31 16.77 16.41
CA ARG A 66 0.55 17.82 16.99
C ARG A 66 0.89 18.93 15.99
N THR A 67 1.05 18.58 14.72
CA THR A 67 1.55 19.49 13.68
C THR A 67 0.47 19.99 12.74
N GLY A 68 -0.72 19.37 12.78
CA GLY A 68 -1.86 19.75 11.97
C GLY A 68 -1.83 19.20 10.54
N ARG A 69 -0.90 18.29 10.20
CA ARG A 69 -0.90 17.64 8.89
C ARG A 69 -2.02 16.59 8.76
N PRO A 70 -2.49 16.26 7.55
CA PRO A 70 -3.43 15.16 7.34
C PRO A 70 -2.88 13.82 7.85
N HIS A 71 -3.76 12.99 8.42
CA HIS A 71 -3.40 11.65 8.89
C HIS A 71 -3.17 10.72 7.69
N ARG A 72 -2.08 9.92 7.69
CA ARG A 72 -1.87 8.94 6.63
C ARG A 72 -2.88 7.80 6.71
N ALA A 73 -3.09 7.27 7.91
CA ALA A 73 -4.14 6.32 8.24
C ALA A 73 -5.43 7.05 8.65
N SER A 74 -6.02 7.80 7.72
CA SER A 74 -7.23 8.60 7.98
C SER A 74 -8.51 7.76 8.00
N GLY A 75 -9.53 8.27 8.70
CA GLY A 75 -10.88 7.68 8.65
C GLY A 75 -11.51 7.74 7.25
N ALA A 76 -11.20 8.78 6.47
CA ALA A 76 -11.66 8.90 5.09
C ALA A 76 -11.11 7.77 4.20
N LEU A 77 -9.83 7.43 4.34
CA LEU A 77 -9.23 6.30 3.63
C LEU A 77 -9.85 4.97 4.07
N ALA A 78 -10.04 4.78 5.38
CA ALA A 78 -10.69 3.58 5.90
C ALA A 78 -12.12 3.42 5.37
N PHE A 79 -12.89 4.51 5.32
CA PHE A 79 -14.23 4.51 4.74
C PHE A 79 -14.22 4.17 3.24
N HIS A 80 -13.32 4.78 2.46
CA HIS A 80 -13.23 4.50 1.03
C HIS A 80 -12.88 3.03 0.74
N VAL A 81 -11.96 2.43 1.52
CA VAL A 81 -11.65 1.00 1.42
C VAL A 81 -12.86 0.14 1.78
N LEU A 82 -13.60 0.50 2.84
CA LEU A 82 -14.82 -0.21 3.23
C LEU A 82 -15.90 -0.16 2.13
N ASP A 83 -16.07 1.00 1.50
CA ASP A 83 -17.00 1.17 0.38
C ASP A 83 -16.61 0.30 -0.81
N ILE A 84 -15.31 0.21 -1.16
CA ILE A 84 -14.81 -0.72 -2.18
C ILE A 84 -15.16 -2.18 -1.82
N MET A 85 -14.93 -2.58 -0.57
CA MET A 85 -15.22 -3.94 -0.12
C MET A 85 -16.72 -4.28 -0.24
N HIS A 86 -17.60 -3.34 0.10
CA HIS A 86 -19.04 -3.52 -0.04
C HIS A 86 -19.48 -3.52 -1.50
N ALA A 87 -18.96 -2.62 -2.33
CA ALA A 87 -19.29 -2.55 -3.75
C ALA A 87 -18.97 -3.84 -4.52
N ILE A 88 -17.94 -4.61 -4.09
CA ILE A 88 -17.65 -5.94 -4.63
C ILE A 88 -18.81 -6.91 -4.38
N HIS A 89 -19.39 -6.90 -3.16
CA HIS A 89 -20.55 -7.72 -2.83
C HIS A 89 -21.80 -7.25 -3.60
N ASP A 90 -22.06 -5.94 -3.62
CA ASP A 90 -23.21 -5.39 -4.32
C ASP A 90 -23.16 -5.68 -5.83
N ALA A 91 -21.97 -5.61 -6.44
CA ALA A 91 -21.77 -5.94 -7.85
C ALA A 91 -22.02 -7.42 -8.14
N SER A 92 -21.60 -8.31 -7.23
CA SER A 92 -21.85 -9.75 -7.32
C SER A 92 -23.35 -10.06 -7.24
N ASP A 93 -24.05 -9.48 -6.26
CA ASP A 93 -25.47 -9.74 -6.03
C ASP A 93 -26.35 -9.17 -7.15
N ALA A 94 -25.99 -8.00 -7.67
CA ALA A 94 -26.72 -7.36 -8.77
C ALA A 94 -26.33 -7.88 -10.17
N GLY A 95 -25.21 -8.61 -10.29
CA GLY A 95 -24.69 -9.08 -11.58
C GLY A 95 -24.24 -7.97 -12.51
N GLN A 96 -23.87 -6.79 -11.98
CA GLN A 96 -23.48 -5.62 -12.76
C GLN A 96 -22.34 -4.85 -12.11
N TYR A 97 -21.64 -4.05 -12.91
CA TYR A 97 -20.59 -3.15 -12.41
C TYR A 97 -21.18 -2.06 -11.50
N GLN A 98 -20.50 -1.80 -10.38
CA GLN A 98 -20.85 -0.72 -9.46
C GLN A 98 -19.85 0.43 -9.54
N THR A 99 -20.36 1.65 -9.67
CA THR A 99 -19.55 2.87 -9.64
C THR A 99 -19.45 3.37 -8.21
N LEU A 100 -18.23 3.48 -7.69
CA LEU A 100 -17.97 4.04 -6.37
C LEU A 100 -18.25 5.54 -6.35
N THR A 101 -18.87 6.00 -5.26
CA THR A 101 -19.12 7.42 -5.04
C THR A 101 -18.23 8.01 -3.96
N SER A 102 -17.71 7.17 -3.05
CA SER A 102 -16.69 7.61 -2.11
C SER A 102 -15.40 7.99 -2.83
N GLN A 103 -14.74 9.03 -2.32
CA GLN A 103 -13.45 9.49 -2.79
C GLN A 103 -12.57 9.80 -1.59
N VAL A 104 -11.26 9.75 -1.80
CA VAL A 104 -10.29 10.11 -0.77
C VAL A 104 -9.04 10.68 -1.42
N ASP A 105 -8.45 11.70 -0.80
CA ASP A 105 -7.15 12.18 -1.20
C ASP A 105 -6.08 11.12 -0.94
N ARG A 106 -5.14 10.98 -1.88
CA ARG A 106 -3.99 10.09 -1.70
C ARG A 106 -3.15 10.59 -0.51
N PRO A 107 -2.94 9.76 0.54
CA PRO A 107 -2.10 10.17 1.65
C PRO A 107 -0.64 10.41 1.24
N ALA A 108 0.04 11.31 1.95
CA ALA A 108 1.47 11.51 1.76
C ALA A 108 2.25 10.20 2.07
N PRO A 109 3.26 9.84 1.26
CA PRO A 109 4.12 8.69 1.56
C PRO A 109 4.95 8.97 2.83
N MET A 110 5.43 7.90 3.47
CA MET A 110 6.44 8.03 4.53
C MET A 110 7.75 8.57 3.92
N PRO A 111 8.51 9.42 4.62
CA PRO A 111 9.85 9.81 4.16
C PRO A 111 10.86 8.66 4.29
N MET A 112 11.82 8.61 3.36
CA MET A 112 12.86 7.57 3.31
C MET A 112 13.89 7.70 4.45
N ASP A 113 14.34 8.92 4.74
CA ASP A 113 15.54 9.18 5.56
C ASP A 113 15.26 9.49 7.03
N LEU A 114 14.18 8.91 7.60
CA LEU A 114 13.86 9.11 9.02
C LEU A 114 14.68 8.18 9.91
N PRO A 115 15.31 8.69 10.99
CA PRO A 115 15.87 7.84 12.04
C PRO A 115 14.80 6.92 12.63
N ARG A 116 15.19 5.71 13.03
CA ARG A 116 14.25 4.75 13.65
C ARG A 116 13.60 5.36 14.89
N GLY A 117 12.27 5.33 14.94
CA GLY A 117 11.47 5.90 16.04
C GLY A 117 11.17 7.39 15.89
N VAL A 118 11.67 8.04 14.84
CA VAL A 118 11.33 9.41 14.47
C VAL A 118 10.33 9.38 13.31
N LEU A 119 9.37 10.31 13.35
CA LEU A 119 8.39 10.55 12.30
C LEU A 119 8.45 12.00 11.86
N ASP A 120 7.99 12.27 10.65
CA ASP A 120 7.88 13.62 10.13
C ASP A 120 6.77 14.39 10.84
N GLU A 121 7.13 15.63 11.17
CA GLU A 121 6.24 16.65 11.72
C GLU A 121 5.42 17.29 10.60
#